data_AF-A0A9N9RN68-F1
#
_entry.id   AF-A0A9N9RN68-F1
#
_cell.length_a   1.000
_cell.length_b   1.000
_cell.length_c   1.000
_cell.angle_alpha   90.00
_cell.angle_beta   90.00
_cell.angle_gamma   90.00
#
_symmetry.space_group_name_H-M   'P 1'
#
loop_
_entity.id
_entity.type
_entity.pdbx_description
1 polymer ?
#
loop_
_entity_poly.entity_id
_entity_poly.type
_entity_poly.pdbx_seq_one_letter_code
_entity_poly.pdbx_strand_id
1 'polypeptide(L)'
;MKLITGLLVFAFALGANSQQETVMTVQDELALSHRFFETLMGLNRGTMSSYIYRLSRAALDSHMDTYEFIAVNGAEARDHINSLQPQNPAQEACIDQWRNRFELQKQRFGQRLARCVSQVNNVLNTWNSFINGVHHEAQLKTAQIQNIGFNLFARTTVYDGPEDFAALMKTDLRDVIFRALGLIDTVEEFINNISDNVGDIEFDFVKCDKELEDAVIREIQFEISGAEACVGGGSPVDPDPSK
;
A
#
# COMPACT_ATOMS: atom_id res chain seq x y z
N MET A 1 -4.77 -31.57 9.53
CA MET A 1 -4.20 -32.78 10.18
C MET A 1 -4.11 -34.01 9.28
N LYS A 2 -4.92 -34.16 8.21
CA LYS A 2 -4.85 -35.29 7.24
C LYS A 2 -3.71 -35.21 6.22
N LEU A 3 -3.19 -34.02 5.92
CA LEU A 3 -2.03 -33.82 5.00
C LEU A 3 -0.71 -34.32 5.59
N ILE A 4 -0.50 -34.11 6.90
CA ILE A 4 0.71 -34.55 7.63
C ILE A 4 0.79 -36.08 7.71
N THR A 5 -0.36 -36.76 7.71
CA THR A 5 -0.43 -38.23 7.76
C THR A 5 -0.16 -38.87 6.39
N GLY A 6 -0.48 -38.19 5.28
CA GLY A 6 -0.17 -38.67 3.93
C GLY A 6 1.34 -38.66 3.61
N LEU A 7 2.06 -37.68 4.13
CA LEU A 7 3.51 -37.48 3.94
C LEU A 7 4.38 -38.53 4.65
N LEU A 8 3.86 -39.18 5.70
CA LEU A 8 4.60 -40.14 6.53
C LEU A 8 4.46 -41.60 6.06
N VAL A 9 3.45 -41.93 5.25
CA VAL A 9 3.14 -43.33 4.89
C VAL A 9 3.89 -43.80 3.64
N PHE A 10 4.31 -42.89 2.74
CA PHE A 10 4.92 -43.28 1.46
C PHE A 10 6.41 -43.64 1.53
N ALA A 11 7.12 -43.26 2.59
CA ALA A 11 8.53 -43.64 2.76
C ALA A 11 8.75 -45.14 3.00
N PHE A 12 7.69 -45.91 3.31
CA PHE A 12 7.80 -47.31 3.73
C PHE A 12 7.55 -48.36 2.65
N ALA A 13 7.16 -47.97 1.43
CA ALA A 13 6.76 -48.94 0.39
C ALA A 13 7.88 -49.35 -0.58
N LEU A 14 9.08 -48.75 -0.55
CA LEU A 14 10.10 -49.00 -1.55
C LEU A 14 11.25 -49.84 -1.01
N GLY A 15 11.08 -51.17 -1.14
CA GLY A 15 12.19 -52.09 -1.09
C GLY A 15 13.15 -51.85 -2.26
N ALA A 16 14.42 -51.59 -1.94
CA ALA A 16 15.64 -51.80 -2.75
C ALA A 16 15.75 -51.21 -4.18
N ASN A 17 14.75 -50.52 -4.73
CA ASN A 17 14.90 -49.76 -5.98
C ASN A 17 15.48 -48.38 -5.67
N SER A 18 16.81 -48.33 -5.82
CA SER A 18 17.77 -47.23 -5.72
C SER A 18 17.51 -46.17 -4.63
N GLN A 19 18.44 -46.07 -3.68
CA GLN A 19 18.52 -44.92 -2.76
C GLN A 19 18.40 -43.57 -3.49
N GLN A 20 18.81 -43.51 -4.75
CA GLN A 20 18.68 -42.34 -5.62
C GLN A 20 17.23 -41.98 -5.97
N GLU A 21 16.35 -42.95 -6.24
CA GLU A 21 14.92 -42.74 -6.47
C GLU A 21 14.20 -42.29 -5.18
N THR A 22 14.59 -42.85 -4.02
CA THR A 22 14.12 -42.38 -2.71
C THR A 22 14.57 -40.95 -2.40
N VAL A 23 15.83 -40.60 -2.67
CA VAL A 23 16.36 -39.23 -2.51
C VAL A 23 15.58 -38.24 -3.39
N MET A 24 15.38 -38.56 -4.67
CA MET A 24 14.65 -37.67 -5.59
C MET A 24 13.19 -37.49 -5.15
N THR A 25 12.53 -38.56 -4.70
CA THR A 25 11.16 -38.48 -4.20
C THR A 25 11.07 -37.60 -2.95
N VAL A 26 11.99 -37.75 -2.00
CA VAL A 26 12.05 -36.89 -0.79
C VAL A 26 12.34 -35.43 -1.15
N GLN A 27 13.22 -35.18 -2.13
CA GLN A 27 13.49 -33.83 -2.63
C GLN A 27 12.26 -33.21 -3.30
N ASP A 28 11.51 -33.96 -4.09
CA ASP A 28 10.27 -33.50 -4.73
C ASP A 28 9.20 -33.15 -3.68
N GLU A 29 9.04 -33.99 -2.65
CA GLU A 29 8.11 -33.74 -1.55
C GLU A 29 8.51 -32.53 -0.69
N LEU A 30 9.81 -32.33 -0.42
CA LEU A 30 10.30 -31.13 0.26
C LEU A 30 10.14 -29.87 -0.61
N ALA A 31 10.21 -30.02 -1.94
CA ALA A 31 9.95 -28.95 -2.89
C ALA A 31 8.48 -28.54 -2.95
N LEU A 32 7.53 -29.43 -2.61
CA LEU A 32 6.11 -29.09 -2.53
C LEU A 32 5.82 -28.00 -1.50
N SER A 33 6.54 -27.97 -0.37
CA SER A 33 6.35 -26.93 0.66
C SER A 33 6.68 -25.53 0.12
N HIS A 34 7.74 -25.43 -0.68
CA HIS A 34 8.11 -24.19 -1.36
C HIS A 34 7.09 -23.81 -2.44
N ARG A 35 6.69 -24.76 -3.31
CA ARG A 35 5.68 -24.51 -4.36
C ARG A 35 4.33 -24.09 -3.80
N PHE A 36 3.90 -24.72 -2.71
CA PHE A 36 2.67 -24.36 -2.01
C PHE A 36 2.72 -22.93 -1.49
N PHE A 37 3.84 -22.56 -0.84
CA PHE A 37 4.03 -21.21 -0.33
C PHE A 37 4.07 -20.15 -1.45
N GLU A 38 4.83 -20.38 -2.52
CA GLU A 38 4.88 -19.50 -3.69
C GLU A 38 3.48 -19.32 -4.33
N THR A 39 2.68 -20.39 -4.38
CA THR A 39 1.31 -20.33 -4.90
C THR A 39 0.43 -19.43 -4.04
N LEU A 40 0.47 -19.61 -2.71
CA LEU A 40 -0.32 -18.78 -1.79
C LEU A 40 0.11 -17.32 -1.83
N MET A 41 1.42 -17.04 -1.84
CA MET A 41 1.92 -15.68 -2.00
C MET A 41 1.53 -15.07 -3.34
N GLY A 42 1.48 -15.85 -4.41
CA GLY A 42 0.98 -15.42 -5.71
C GLY A 42 -0.48 -14.97 -5.65
N LEU A 43 -1.35 -15.75 -5.01
CA LEU A 43 -2.77 -15.41 -4.83
C LEU A 43 -2.95 -14.16 -3.96
N ASN A 44 -2.23 -14.07 -2.84
CA ASN A 44 -2.26 -12.94 -1.93
C ASN A 44 -1.73 -11.66 -2.58
N ARG A 45 -0.66 -11.75 -3.38
CA ARG A 45 -0.17 -10.63 -4.20
C ARG A 45 -1.19 -10.19 -5.25
N GLY A 46 -1.86 -11.13 -5.93
CA GLY A 46 -2.92 -10.79 -6.88
C GLY A 46 -4.07 -10.03 -6.22
N THR A 47 -4.50 -10.49 -5.04
CA THR A 47 -5.52 -9.81 -4.22
C THR A 47 -5.06 -8.42 -3.79
N MET A 48 -3.83 -8.29 -3.27
CA MET A 48 -3.24 -7.01 -2.91
C MET A 48 -3.18 -6.04 -4.09
N SER A 49 -2.72 -6.50 -5.25
CA SER A 49 -2.65 -5.69 -6.47
C SER A 49 -4.03 -5.16 -6.89
N SER A 50 -5.10 -5.95 -6.68
CA SER A 50 -6.47 -5.49 -6.95
C SER A 50 -6.89 -4.34 -6.03
N TYR A 51 -6.57 -4.42 -4.74
CA TYR A 51 -6.84 -3.33 -3.78
C TYR A 51 -6.01 -2.09 -4.08
N ILE A 52 -4.71 -2.27 -4.35
CA ILE A 52 -3.83 -1.15 -4.74
C ILE A 52 -4.40 -0.47 -5.99
N TYR A 53 -4.79 -1.22 -7.02
CA TYR A 53 -5.36 -0.65 -8.24
C TYR A 53 -6.65 0.13 -7.95
N ARG A 54 -7.58 -0.44 -7.19
CA ARG A 54 -8.84 0.22 -6.83
C ARG A 54 -8.60 1.53 -6.07
N LEU A 55 -7.81 1.48 -5.01
CA LEU A 55 -7.55 2.65 -4.15
C LEU A 55 -6.72 3.71 -4.87
N SER A 56 -5.74 3.30 -5.68
CA SER A 56 -4.97 4.23 -6.53
C SER A 56 -5.88 4.95 -7.50
N ARG A 57 -6.82 4.23 -8.12
CA ARG A 57 -7.78 4.83 -9.05
C ARG A 57 -8.68 5.85 -8.34
N ALA A 58 -9.28 5.49 -7.20
CA ALA A 58 -10.10 6.42 -6.43
C ALA A 58 -9.35 7.69 -6.03
N ALA A 59 -8.11 7.55 -5.55
CA ALA A 59 -7.26 8.68 -5.20
C ALA A 59 -6.86 9.53 -6.40
N LEU A 60 -6.51 8.91 -7.54
CA LEU A 60 -6.15 9.64 -8.76
C LEU A 60 -7.34 10.36 -9.37
N ASP A 61 -8.51 9.72 -9.42
CA ASP A 61 -9.74 10.33 -9.93
C ASP A 61 -10.08 11.57 -9.06
N SER A 62 -10.08 11.44 -7.73
CA SER A 62 -10.24 12.57 -6.80
C SER A 62 -9.20 13.67 -7.02
N HIS A 63 -7.92 13.31 -7.14
CA HIS A 63 -6.84 14.27 -7.34
C HIS A 63 -7.01 15.09 -8.63
N MET A 64 -7.43 14.43 -9.72
CA MET A 64 -7.66 15.08 -11.01
C MET A 64 -8.89 15.99 -10.95
N ASP A 65 -9.97 15.56 -10.30
CA ASP A 65 -11.16 16.37 -10.09
C ASP A 65 -10.83 17.63 -9.28
N THR A 66 -10.08 17.48 -8.17
CA THR A 66 -9.66 18.61 -7.34
C THR A 66 -8.65 19.51 -8.07
N TYR A 67 -7.79 18.96 -8.91
CA TYR A 67 -6.90 19.75 -9.77
C TYR A 67 -7.70 20.64 -10.73
N GLU A 68 -8.68 20.07 -11.42
CA GLU A 68 -9.57 20.81 -12.31
C GLU A 68 -10.36 21.87 -11.54
N PHE A 69 -10.90 21.51 -10.38
CA PHE A 69 -11.58 22.42 -9.48
C PHE A 69 -10.73 23.65 -9.13
N ILE A 70 -9.48 23.43 -8.68
CA ILE A 70 -8.53 24.51 -8.36
C ILE A 70 -8.21 25.35 -9.59
N ALA A 71 -8.04 24.72 -10.76
CA ALA A 71 -7.72 25.41 -11.99
C ALA A 71 -8.85 26.35 -12.45
N VAL A 72 -10.10 25.86 -12.44
CA VAL A 72 -11.29 26.63 -12.85
C VAL A 72 -11.53 27.79 -11.89
N ASN A 73 -11.68 27.51 -10.60
CA ASN A 73 -11.94 28.56 -9.60
C ASN A 73 -10.77 29.56 -9.51
N GLY A 74 -9.55 29.07 -9.69
CA GLY A 74 -8.36 29.92 -9.72
C GLY A 74 -8.33 30.86 -10.93
N ALA A 75 -8.80 30.41 -12.10
CA ALA A 75 -8.92 31.26 -13.29
C ALA A 75 -10.03 32.31 -13.12
N GLU A 76 -11.21 31.90 -12.66
CA GLU A 76 -12.34 32.80 -12.41
C GLU A 76 -11.98 33.90 -11.40
N ALA A 77 -11.30 33.53 -10.30
CA ALA A 77 -10.83 34.49 -9.31
C ALA A 77 -9.80 35.48 -9.87
N ARG A 78 -8.88 35.00 -10.71
CA ARG A 78 -7.90 35.86 -11.38
C ARG A 78 -8.59 36.85 -12.31
N ASP A 79 -9.55 36.38 -13.10
CA ASP A 79 -10.31 37.21 -14.03
C ASP A 79 -11.13 38.27 -13.28
N HIS A 80 -11.72 37.90 -12.14
CA HIS A 80 -12.41 38.84 -11.25
C HIS A 80 -11.47 39.94 -10.75
N ILE A 81 -10.31 39.59 -10.17
CA ILE A 81 -9.31 40.56 -9.70
C ILE A 81 -8.81 41.45 -10.85
N ASN A 82 -8.68 40.90 -12.06
CA ASN A 82 -8.27 41.67 -13.25
C ASN A 82 -9.36 42.60 -13.79
N SER A 83 -10.63 42.30 -13.53
CA SER A 83 -11.76 43.13 -13.94
C SER A 83 -11.95 44.38 -13.09
N LEU A 84 -11.32 44.44 -11.90
CA LEU A 84 -11.39 45.59 -11.01
C LEU A 84 -10.79 46.84 -11.68
N GLN A 85 -11.54 47.93 -11.64
CA GLN A 85 -11.17 49.21 -12.26
C GLN A 85 -10.63 50.19 -11.20
N PRO A 86 -9.30 50.35 -11.06
CA PRO A 86 -8.74 51.35 -10.17
C PRO A 86 -9.03 52.76 -10.67
N GLN A 87 -9.40 53.67 -9.78
CA GLN A 87 -9.67 55.09 -10.08
C GLN A 87 -8.45 55.99 -9.83
N ASN A 88 -7.44 55.50 -9.11
CA ASN A 88 -6.23 56.26 -8.81
C ASN A 88 -5.01 55.32 -8.61
N PRO A 89 -3.78 55.86 -8.64
CA PRO A 89 -2.56 55.05 -8.55
C PRO A 89 -2.41 54.25 -7.24
N ALA A 90 -3.00 54.72 -6.14
CA ALA A 90 -2.93 53.98 -4.87
C ALA A 90 -3.80 52.71 -4.90
N GLN A 91 -4.97 52.78 -5.56
CA GLN A 91 -5.83 51.62 -5.76
C GLN A 91 -5.20 50.60 -6.71
N GLU A 92 -4.54 51.07 -7.78
CA GLU A 92 -3.81 50.21 -8.71
C GLU A 92 -2.69 49.43 -7.99
N ALA A 93 -1.86 50.11 -7.21
CA ALA A 93 -0.81 49.47 -6.42
C ALA A 93 -1.35 48.46 -5.40
N CYS A 94 -2.52 48.75 -4.80
CA CYS A 94 -3.20 47.84 -3.88
C CYS A 94 -3.69 46.57 -4.61
N ILE A 95 -4.38 46.70 -5.74
CA ILE A 95 -4.85 45.54 -6.53
C ILE A 95 -3.67 44.70 -7.01
N ASP A 96 -2.58 45.33 -7.46
CA ASP A 96 -1.39 44.61 -7.91
C ASP A 96 -0.73 43.80 -6.78
N GLN A 97 -0.79 44.27 -5.53
CA GLN A 97 -0.36 43.48 -4.38
C GLN A 97 -1.19 42.20 -4.24
N TRP A 98 -2.52 42.30 -4.39
CA TRP A 98 -3.42 41.13 -4.34
C TRP A 98 -3.24 40.21 -5.54
N ARG A 99 -3.02 40.73 -6.75
CA ARG A 99 -2.68 39.91 -7.93
C ARG A 99 -1.42 39.08 -7.69
N ASN A 100 -0.35 39.71 -7.21
CA ASN A 100 0.91 39.04 -6.93
C ASN A 100 0.76 37.99 -5.82
N ARG A 101 0.01 38.32 -4.76
CA ARG A 101 -0.31 37.40 -3.68
C ARG A 101 -1.12 36.21 -4.18
N PHE A 102 -2.11 36.43 -5.02
CA PHE A 102 -2.96 35.39 -5.58
C PHE A 102 -2.18 34.40 -6.46
N GLU A 103 -1.23 34.89 -7.26
CA GLU A 103 -0.36 33.99 -8.04
C GLU A 103 0.52 33.09 -7.16
N LEU A 104 1.00 33.60 -6.01
CA LEU A 104 1.67 32.77 -5.01
C LEU A 104 0.70 31.77 -4.37
N GLN A 105 -0.54 32.16 -4.13
CA GLN A 105 -1.56 31.30 -3.54
C GLN A 105 -1.91 30.11 -4.45
N LYS A 106 -2.02 30.33 -5.76
CA LYS A 106 -2.19 29.25 -6.75
C LYS A 106 -1.08 28.20 -6.68
N GLN A 107 0.18 28.62 -6.52
CA GLN A 107 1.30 27.69 -6.34
C GLN A 107 1.16 26.88 -5.05
N ARG A 108 0.70 27.51 -3.95
CA ARG A 108 0.47 26.83 -2.67
C ARG A 108 -0.66 25.81 -2.75
N PHE A 109 -1.73 26.08 -3.48
CA PHE A 109 -2.79 25.09 -3.74
C PHE A 109 -2.22 23.85 -4.43
N GLY A 110 -1.44 24.03 -5.51
CA GLY A 110 -0.79 22.91 -6.19
C GLY A 110 0.15 22.09 -5.30
N GLN A 111 0.93 22.77 -4.44
CA GLN A 111 1.80 22.08 -3.47
C GLN A 111 1.02 21.33 -2.37
N ARG A 112 -0.16 21.82 -1.97
CA ARG A 112 -1.03 21.11 -1.01
C ARG A 112 -1.66 19.89 -1.67
N LEU A 113 -2.16 20.02 -2.90
CA LEU A 113 -2.72 18.92 -3.67
C LEU A 113 -1.68 17.81 -3.93
N ALA A 114 -0.45 18.19 -4.30
CA ALA A 114 0.66 17.24 -4.46
C ALA A 114 1.01 16.49 -3.16
N ARG A 115 0.83 17.12 -2.00
CA ARG A 115 1.04 16.46 -0.70
C ARG A 115 -0.03 15.41 -0.43
N CYS A 116 -1.30 15.66 -0.77
CA CYS A 116 -2.38 14.70 -0.60
C CYS A 116 -2.08 13.39 -1.36
N VAL A 117 -1.80 13.45 -2.66
CA VAL A 117 -1.47 12.25 -3.46
C VAL A 117 -0.17 11.58 -3.00
N SER A 118 0.82 12.36 -2.53
CA SER A 118 2.05 11.79 -1.99
C SER A 118 1.82 10.97 -0.72
N GLN A 119 0.87 11.37 0.14
CA GLN A 119 0.53 10.60 1.35
C GLN A 119 -0.08 9.25 0.98
N VAL A 120 -1.01 9.24 0.02
CA VAL A 120 -1.59 8.00 -0.53
C VAL A 120 -0.52 7.08 -1.09
N ASN A 121 0.38 7.62 -1.93
CA ASN A 121 1.48 6.85 -2.51
C ASN A 121 2.40 6.25 -1.44
N ASN A 122 2.65 6.95 -0.33
CA ASN A 122 3.46 6.42 0.77
C ASN A 122 2.79 5.22 1.46
N VAL A 123 1.47 5.28 1.69
CA VAL A 123 0.72 4.14 2.25
C VAL A 123 0.79 2.93 1.32
N LEU A 124 0.51 3.12 0.03
CA LEU A 124 0.54 2.02 -0.96
C LEU A 124 1.94 1.41 -1.10
N ASN A 125 3.00 2.22 -1.07
CA ASN A 125 4.37 1.73 -1.07
C ASN A 125 4.71 0.94 0.20
N THR A 126 4.17 1.34 1.35
CA THR A 126 4.33 0.61 2.62
C THR A 126 3.68 -0.77 2.53
N TRP A 127 2.48 -0.87 1.95
CA TRP A 127 1.81 -2.16 1.74
C TRP A 127 2.60 -3.07 0.80
N ASN A 128 3.10 -2.53 -0.30
CA ASN A 128 3.94 -3.29 -1.22
C ASN A 128 5.25 -3.74 -0.55
N SER A 129 5.88 -2.88 0.25
CA SER A 129 7.08 -3.22 1.00
C SER A 129 6.82 -4.33 2.03
N PHE A 130 5.70 -4.28 2.75
CA PHE A 130 5.31 -5.31 3.70
C PHE A 130 5.16 -6.68 3.02
N ILE A 131 4.39 -6.77 1.94
CA ILE A 131 4.17 -8.03 1.21
C ILE A 131 5.49 -8.57 0.65
N ASN A 132 6.36 -7.70 0.13
CA ASN A 132 7.67 -8.10 -0.36
C ASN A 132 8.60 -8.60 0.77
N GLY A 133 8.53 -7.99 1.95
CA GLY A 133 9.26 -8.43 3.13
C GLY A 133 8.83 -9.82 3.58
N VAL A 134 7.52 -10.05 3.73
CA VAL A 134 6.99 -11.36 4.14
C VAL A 134 7.30 -12.42 3.08
N HIS A 135 7.18 -12.09 1.79
CA HIS A 135 7.53 -13.01 0.71
C HIS A 135 9.00 -13.43 0.78
N HIS A 136 9.91 -12.46 0.94
CA HIS A 136 11.34 -12.74 1.05
C HIS A 136 11.65 -13.62 2.27
N GLU A 137 11.09 -13.30 3.43
CA GLU A 137 11.33 -14.10 4.64
C GLU A 137 10.88 -15.54 4.45
N ALA A 138 9.72 -15.74 3.85
CA ALA A 138 9.21 -17.07 3.66
C ALA A 138 9.91 -17.87 2.56
N GLN A 139 10.48 -17.22 1.54
CA GLN A 139 11.43 -17.86 0.64
C GLN A 139 12.63 -18.43 1.40
N LEU A 140 13.18 -17.67 2.36
CA LEU A 140 14.27 -18.16 3.21
C LEU A 140 13.82 -19.35 4.08
N LYS A 141 12.64 -19.29 4.70
CA LYS A 141 12.12 -20.39 5.54
C LYS A 141 11.83 -21.65 4.73
N THR A 142 11.20 -21.52 3.57
CA THR A 142 10.87 -22.68 2.73
C THR A 142 12.12 -23.32 2.12
N ALA A 143 13.15 -22.54 1.80
CA ALA A 143 14.46 -23.08 1.44
C ALA A 143 15.13 -23.83 2.62
N GLN A 144 14.96 -23.36 3.86
CA GLN A 144 15.43 -24.08 5.06
C GLN A 144 14.74 -25.44 5.24
N ILE A 145 13.45 -25.57 4.91
CA ILE A 145 12.73 -26.86 4.94
C ILE A 145 13.43 -27.88 4.04
N GLN A 146 13.78 -27.47 2.81
CA GLN A 146 14.50 -28.33 1.86
C GLN A 146 15.88 -28.73 2.39
N ASN A 147 16.63 -27.75 2.93
CA ASN A 147 17.98 -27.99 3.46
C ASN A 147 17.98 -28.88 4.72
N ILE A 148 17.03 -28.70 5.63
CA ILE A 148 16.87 -29.54 6.83
C ILE A 148 16.47 -30.95 6.43
N GLY A 149 15.46 -31.09 5.55
CA GLY A 149 15.02 -32.40 5.08
C GLY A 149 16.14 -33.17 4.38
N PHE A 150 16.95 -32.50 3.56
CA PHE A 150 18.13 -33.12 2.93
C PHE A 150 19.21 -33.52 3.95
N ASN A 151 19.53 -32.63 4.90
CA ASN A 151 20.52 -32.93 5.95
C ASN A 151 20.08 -34.09 6.85
N LEU A 152 18.79 -34.16 7.21
CA LEU A 152 18.22 -35.28 7.96
C LEU A 152 18.36 -36.59 7.18
N PHE A 153 18.00 -36.58 5.90
CA PHE A 153 18.13 -37.74 5.03
C PHE A 153 19.60 -38.19 4.85
N ALA A 154 20.53 -37.24 4.71
CA ALA A 154 21.95 -37.53 4.56
C ALA A 154 22.59 -38.09 5.84
N ARG A 155 22.06 -37.73 7.02
CA ARG A 155 22.56 -38.20 8.34
C ARG A 155 22.02 -39.58 8.74
N THR A 156 20.93 -40.04 8.13
CA THR A 156 20.33 -41.36 8.43
C THR A 156 21.10 -42.56 7.88
N THR A 157 22.42 -42.49 7.74
CA THR A 157 23.27 -43.65 7.39
C THR A 157 23.29 -44.74 8.48
N VAL A 158 22.78 -44.44 9.68
CA VAL A 158 22.45 -45.42 10.73
C VAL A 158 20.94 -45.40 10.93
N TYR A 159 20.23 -46.26 10.20
CA TYR A 159 18.77 -46.35 10.20
C TYR A 159 18.34 -47.50 11.12
N ASP A 160 17.89 -47.20 12.34
CA ASP A 160 17.39 -48.20 13.31
C ASP A 160 15.86 -48.38 13.28
N GLY A 161 15.20 -47.85 12.24
CA GLY A 161 13.82 -48.18 11.90
C GLY A 161 12.91 -46.97 11.61
N PRO A 162 11.64 -47.26 11.28
CA PRO A 162 10.60 -46.30 10.89
C PRO A 162 10.36 -45.11 11.84
N GLU A 163 10.46 -45.35 13.14
CA GLU A 163 9.95 -44.44 14.17
C GLU A 163 10.91 -43.29 14.49
N ASP A 164 12.23 -43.52 14.41
CA ASP A 164 13.26 -42.51 14.74
C ASP A 164 13.38 -41.42 13.68
N PHE A 165 13.29 -41.79 12.40
CA PHE A 165 13.26 -40.83 11.30
C PHE A 165 12.01 -39.95 11.36
N ALA A 166 10.85 -40.56 11.63
CA ALA A 166 9.60 -39.84 11.80
C ALA A 166 9.65 -38.87 13.00
N ALA A 167 10.32 -39.24 14.11
CA ALA A 167 10.49 -38.41 15.30
C ALA A 167 11.45 -37.23 15.08
N LEU A 168 12.58 -37.45 14.40
CA LEU A 168 13.57 -36.42 14.04
C LEU A 168 12.97 -35.41 13.04
N MET A 169 12.30 -35.89 11.99
CA MET A 169 11.54 -35.02 11.08
C MET A 169 10.45 -34.23 11.81
N LYS A 170 9.81 -34.82 12.84
CA LYS A 170 8.72 -34.19 13.59
C LYS A 170 9.14 -32.96 14.39
N THR A 171 10.42 -32.78 14.68
CA THR A 171 10.89 -31.70 15.56
C THR A 171 11.45 -30.56 14.72
N ASP A 172 12.45 -30.85 13.87
CA ASP A 172 13.16 -29.82 13.10
C ASP A 172 12.36 -29.32 11.89
N LEU A 173 11.71 -30.22 11.15
CA LEU A 173 10.91 -29.83 9.99
C LEU A 173 9.61 -29.12 10.42
N ARG A 174 9.04 -29.56 11.54
CA ARG A 174 7.77 -29.03 12.07
C ARG A 174 7.89 -27.58 12.54
N ASP A 175 8.99 -27.22 13.20
CA ASP A 175 9.22 -25.83 13.62
C ASP A 175 9.30 -24.88 12.41
N VAL A 176 10.06 -25.26 11.37
CA VAL A 176 10.19 -24.43 10.17
C VAL A 176 8.89 -24.37 9.36
N ILE A 177 8.15 -25.48 9.26
CA ILE A 177 6.81 -25.48 8.63
C ILE A 177 5.85 -24.55 9.39
N PHE A 178 5.80 -24.61 10.73
CA PHE A 178 4.93 -23.71 11.49
C PHE A 178 5.31 -22.24 11.35
N ARG A 179 6.60 -21.93 11.30
CA ARG A 179 7.06 -20.55 11.03
C ARG A 179 6.64 -20.09 9.64
N ALA A 180 6.76 -20.95 8.62
CA ALA A 180 6.31 -20.61 7.26
C ALA A 180 4.78 -20.44 7.18
N LEU A 181 4.00 -21.26 7.89
CA LEU A 181 2.55 -21.11 7.99
C LEU A 181 2.16 -19.81 8.71
N GLY A 182 2.86 -19.44 9.79
CA GLY A 182 2.61 -18.16 10.47
C GLY A 182 2.84 -16.93 9.59
N LEU A 183 3.73 -17.02 8.60
CA LEU A 183 3.91 -15.96 7.60
C LEU A 183 2.73 -15.88 6.63
N ILE A 184 2.08 -17.00 6.30
CA ILE A 184 0.84 -17.01 5.52
C ILE A 184 -0.27 -16.33 6.31
N ASP A 185 -0.47 -16.74 7.57
CA ASP A 185 -1.48 -16.15 8.46
C ASP A 185 -1.30 -14.62 8.57
N THR A 186 -0.04 -14.17 8.67
CA THR A 186 0.30 -12.73 8.72
C THR A 186 -0.13 -11.99 7.46
N VAL A 187 0.03 -12.58 6.28
CA VAL A 187 -0.39 -11.97 5.00
C VAL A 187 -1.89 -11.98 4.87
N GLU A 188 -2.54 -13.09 5.24
CA GLU A 188 -4.00 -13.20 5.22
C GLU A 188 -4.65 -12.20 6.18
N GLU A 189 -4.14 -12.05 7.40
CA GLU A 189 -4.61 -11.05 8.36
C GLU A 189 -4.44 -9.63 7.80
N PHE A 190 -3.30 -9.31 7.20
CA PHE A 190 -3.07 -8.02 6.57
C PHE A 190 -4.05 -7.73 5.42
N ILE A 191 -4.28 -8.72 4.54
CA ILE A 191 -5.23 -8.59 3.43
C ILE A 191 -6.67 -8.46 3.95
N ASN A 192 -7.06 -9.25 4.95
CA ASN A 192 -8.38 -9.19 5.55
C ASN A 192 -8.62 -7.84 6.21
N ASN A 193 -7.64 -7.28 6.92
CA ASN A 193 -7.73 -5.94 7.49
C ASN A 193 -7.97 -4.87 6.39
N ILE A 194 -7.28 -4.95 5.26
CA ILE A 194 -7.54 -4.05 4.13
C ILE A 194 -8.94 -4.27 3.55
N SER A 195 -9.33 -5.54 3.36
CA SER A 195 -10.64 -5.91 2.82
C SER A 195 -11.79 -5.35 3.66
N ASP A 196 -11.71 -5.57 4.98
CA ASP A 196 -12.74 -5.19 5.94
C ASP A 196 -12.89 -3.66 6.06
N ASN A 197 -11.78 -2.93 5.85
CA ASN A 197 -11.73 -1.48 5.97
C ASN A 197 -11.59 -0.75 4.62
N VAL A 198 -11.81 -1.43 3.48
CA VAL A 198 -11.49 -0.85 2.16
C VAL A 198 -12.26 0.44 1.88
N GLY A 199 -13.50 0.54 2.38
CA GLY A 199 -14.32 1.75 2.23
C GLY A 199 -13.77 2.93 3.04
N ASP A 200 -13.34 2.68 4.27
CA ASP A 200 -12.76 3.71 5.13
C ASP A 200 -11.40 4.18 4.60
N ILE A 201 -10.59 3.25 4.10
CA ILE A 201 -9.31 3.57 3.46
C ILE A 201 -9.53 4.40 2.19
N GLU A 202 -10.51 4.02 1.37
CA GLU A 202 -10.87 4.78 0.17
C GLU A 202 -11.32 6.20 0.53
N PHE A 203 -12.17 6.34 1.56
CA PHE A 203 -12.58 7.64 2.09
C PHE A 203 -11.40 8.47 2.57
N ASP A 204 -10.50 7.89 3.37
CA ASP A 204 -9.32 8.59 3.89
C ASP A 204 -8.38 9.05 2.77
N PHE A 205 -8.27 8.27 1.68
CA PHE A 205 -7.42 8.61 0.55
C PHE A 205 -7.92 9.83 -0.23
N VAL A 206 -9.24 10.02 -0.32
CA VAL A 206 -9.85 11.17 -1.03
C VAL A 206 -10.12 12.36 -0.11
N LYS A 207 -10.12 12.15 1.21
CA LYS A 207 -10.46 13.16 2.21
C LYS A 207 -9.59 14.42 2.11
N CYS A 208 -8.27 14.25 1.96
CA CYS A 208 -7.34 15.39 1.86
C CYS A 208 -7.66 16.31 0.68
N ASP A 209 -8.01 15.72 -0.47
CA ASP A 209 -8.39 16.47 -1.67
C ASP A 209 -9.71 17.22 -1.46
N LYS A 210 -10.71 16.58 -0.84
CA LYS A 210 -12.01 17.22 -0.55
C LYS A 210 -11.90 18.36 0.45
N GLU A 211 -11.13 18.17 1.53
CA GLU A 211 -10.85 19.24 2.49
C GLU A 211 -10.07 20.40 1.84
N LEU A 212 -9.25 20.10 0.83
CA LEU A 212 -8.53 21.11 0.06
C LEU A 212 -9.48 21.93 -0.84
N GLU A 213 -10.46 21.32 -1.49
CA GLU A 213 -11.49 22.04 -2.27
C GLU A 213 -12.18 23.12 -1.41
N ASP A 214 -12.64 22.72 -0.22
CA ASP A 214 -13.30 23.63 0.72
C ASP A 214 -12.39 24.78 1.16
N ALA A 215 -11.11 24.48 1.45
CA ALA A 215 -10.14 25.49 1.83
C ALA A 215 -9.82 26.45 0.67
N VAL A 216 -9.72 25.93 -0.55
CA VAL A 216 -9.45 26.71 -1.76
C VAL A 216 -10.56 27.76 -1.98
N ILE A 217 -11.83 27.38 -1.84
CA ILE A 217 -12.95 28.34 -1.98
C ILE A 217 -12.80 29.50 -0.99
N ARG A 218 -12.59 29.19 0.30
CA ARG A 218 -12.46 30.20 1.35
C ARG A 218 -11.27 31.13 1.07
N GLU A 219 -10.13 30.54 0.74
CA GLU A 219 -8.91 31.30 0.46
C GLU A 219 -9.07 32.15 -0.82
N ILE A 220 -9.74 31.65 -1.86
CA ILE A 220 -10.06 32.44 -3.06
C ILE A 220 -10.97 33.63 -2.71
N GLN A 221 -12.03 33.42 -1.93
CA GLN A 221 -12.95 34.48 -1.51
C GLN A 221 -12.24 35.56 -0.69
N PHE A 222 -11.29 35.16 0.16
CA PHE A 222 -10.44 36.08 0.90
C PHE A 222 -9.61 36.96 -0.04
N GLU A 223 -8.95 36.36 -1.04
CA GLU A 223 -8.13 37.10 -2.01
C GLU A 223 -8.97 38.04 -2.89
N ILE A 224 -10.17 37.60 -3.31
CA ILE A 224 -11.12 38.43 -4.06
C ILE A 224 -11.60 39.62 -3.22
N SER A 225 -12.12 39.37 -2.02
CA SER A 225 -12.64 40.46 -1.16
C SER A 225 -11.55 41.44 -0.75
N GLY A 226 -10.32 40.94 -0.59
CA GLY A 226 -9.14 41.78 -0.39
C GLY A 226 -8.86 42.73 -1.55
N ALA A 227 -8.95 42.22 -2.79
CA ALA A 227 -8.78 43.05 -3.98
C ALA A 227 -9.95 44.05 -4.15
N GLU A 228 -11.19 43.65 -3.86
CA GLU A 228 -12.37 44.52 -3.90
C GLU A 228 -12.27 45.67 -2.89
N ALA A 229 -11.72 45.42 -1.70
CA ALA A 229 -11.46 46.44 -0.67
C ALA A 229 -10.59 47.59 -1.20
N CYS A 230 -9.68 47.32 -2.13
CA CYS A 230 -8.87 48.36 -2.76
C CYS A 230 -9.70 49.38 -3.56
N VAL A 231 -10.85 48.99 -4.12
CA VAL A 231 -11.73 49.86 -4.92
C VAL A 231 -12.96 50.35 -4.15
N GLY A 232 -12.96 50.21 -2.81
CA GLY A 232 -14.05 50.65 -1.94
C GLY A 232 -15.01 49.53 -1.52
N GLY A 233 -14.71 48.27 -1.82
CA GLY A 233 -15.45 47.09 -1.38
C GLY A 233 -15.12 46.68 0.05
N GLY A 234 -15.52 47.47 1.06
CA GLY A 234 -15.40 47.08 2.47
C GLY A 234 -13.97 46.71 2.92
N SER A 235 -13.81 46.10 4.10
CA SER A 235 -12.55 45.45 4.49
C SER A 235 -12.59 43.97 4.08
N PRO A 236 -11.43 43.32 3.86
CA PRO A 236 -11.38 41.89 3.54
C PRO A 236 -12.15 41.11 4.60
N VAL A 237 -13.07 40.24 4.16
CA VAL A 237 -13.79 39.36 5.08
C VAL A 237 -12.90 38.15 5.28
N ASP A 238 -12.29 38.04 6.47
CA ASP A 238 -11.58 36.84 6.88
C ASP A 238 -12.61 35.70 7.05
N PRO A 239 -12.59 34.64 6.23
CA PRO A 239 -13.49 33.52 6.40
C PRO A 239 -13.06 32.75 7.65
N ASP A 240 -13.59 33.16 8.80
CA ASP A 240 -13.58 32.53 10.12
C ASP A 240 -12.42 31.53 10.38
N PRO A 241 -11.37 31.89 11.16
CA PRO A 241 -10.26 31.00 11.48
C PRO A 241 -10.63 29.84 12.42
N SER A 242 -11.90 29.68 12.81
CA SER A 242 -12.33 28.75 13.87
C SER A 242 -13.05 27.46 13.43
N LYS A 243 -12.97 27.07 12.14
CA LYS A 243 -13.43 25.74 11.68
C LYS A 243 -12.42 25.00 10.82
#